data_AF-A0A3M2A9M4-F1
#
_entry.id   AF-A0A3M2A9M4-F1
#
_cell.length_a   1.000
_cell.length_b   1.000
_cell.length_c   1.000
_cell.angle_alpha   90.00
_cell.angle_beta   90.00
_cell.angle_gamma   90.00
#
_symmetry.space_group_name_H-M   'P 1'
#
loop_
_entity.id
_entity.type
_entity.pdbx_description
1 polymer ?
#
loop_
_entity_poly.entity_id
_entity_poly.type
_entity_poly.pdbx_seq_one_letter_code
_entity_poly.pdbx_strand_id
1 'polypeptide(L)'
;QRADGTVEQTRYLPFGGYRAGSGPNPITSHAYTSQRENMDIGLYYYNARYYAPTLARFLSADTLVPDPANPQAFNRYSYVENRPLNFNDPTGHFTEEAIRGYLLNSIWPRKR
;
A
#
# COMPACT_ATOMS: atom_id res chain seq x y z
N GLN A 1 -9.12 15.03 -13.29
CA GLN A 1 -10.16 16.01 -13.68
C GLN A 1 -10.42 15.83 -15.17
N ARG A 2 -11.68 15.84 -15.59
CA ARG A 2 -12.00 15.82 -17.03
C ARG A 2 -11.74 17.21 -17.64
N ALA A 3 -11.55 17.27 -18.96
CA ALA A 3 -11.26 18.51 -19.66
C ALA A 3 -12.39 19.56 -19.56
N ASP A 4 -13.60 19.14 -19.17
CA ASP A 4 -14.78 19.96 -18.92
C ASP A 4 -14.82 20.58 -17.51
N GLY A 5 -13.80 20.32 -16.67
CA GLY A 5 -13.73 20.79 -15.30
C GLY A 5 -14.40 19.89 -14.26
N THR A 6 -15.09 18.82 -14.69
CA THR A 6 -15.76 17.87 -13.78
C THR A 6 -14.75 17.08 -12.95
N VAL A 7 -15.05 16.94 -11.64
CA VAL A 7 -14.21 16.24 -10.67
C VAL A 7 -14.87 14.91 -10.30
N GLU A 8 -14.07 13.85 -10.30
CA GLU A 8 -14.44 12.55 -9.75
C GLU A 8 -13.82 12.40 -8.36
N GLN A 9 -14.60 11.92 -7.40
CA GLN A 9 -14.14 11.68 -6.03
C GLN A 9 -14.32 10.21 -5.64
N THR A 10 -13.25 9.62 -5.13
CA THR A 10 -13.27 8.27 -4.57
C THR A 10 -12.84 8.32 -3.10
N ARG A 11 -13.59 7.66 -2.22
CA ARG A 11 -13.30 7.61 -0.78
C ARG A 11 -13.01 6.17 -0.34
N TYR A 12 -12.00 6.01 0.49
CA TYR A 12 -11.51 4.72 0.95
C TYR A 12 -11.69 4.53 2.46
N LEU A 13 -11.85 3.27 2.86
CA LEU A 13 -11.65 2.75 4.20
C LEU A 13 -10.13 2.69 4.50
N PRO A 14 -9.73 2.54 5.77
CA PRO A 14 -8.32 2.52 6.14
C PRO A 14 -7.47 1.55 5.30
N PHE A 15 -8.01 0.38 4.97
CA PHE A 15 -7.31 -0.67 4.21
C PHE A 15 -7.56 -0.64 2.70
N GLY A 16 -8.06 0.47 2.15
CA GLY A 16 -8.22 0.65 0.70
C GLY A 16 -9.49 0.06 0.08
N GLY A 17 -10.41 -0.47 0.89
CA GLY A 17 -11.76 -0.77 0.43
C GLY A 17 -12.56 0.51 0.18
N TYR A 18 -13.57 0.49 -0.68
CA TYR A 18 -14.40 1.67 -0.93
C TYR A 18 -15.33 1.98 0.25
N ARG A 19 -15.53 3.26 0.54
CA ARG A 19 -16.61 3.69 1.44
C ARG A 19 -17.96 3.57 0.73
N ALA A 20 -19.04 3.50 1.51
CA ALA A 20 -20.40 3.53 0.98
C ALA A 20 -20.60 4.73 0.03
N GLY A 21 -21.14 4.45 -1.16
CA GLY A 21 -21.35 5.45 -2.22
C GLY A 21 -20.05 5.89 -2.94
N SER A 22 -18.97 5.11 -2.85
CA SER A 22 -17.75 5.32 -3.62
C SER A 22 -17.39 4.05 -4.39
N GLY A 23 -16.55 4.19 -5.42
CA GLY A 23 -16.10 3.09 -6.25
C GLY A 23 -14.88 3.47 -7.11
N PRO A 24 -14.46 2.58 -8.03
CA PRO A 24 -13.33 2.81 -8.91
C PRO A 24 -13.43 4.12 -9.67
N ASN A 25 -12.30 4.81 -9.82
CA ASN A 25 -12.25 6.08 -10.54
C ASN A 25 -12.15 5.83 -12.06
N PRO A 26 -13.11 6.25 -12.88
CA PRO A 26 -13.09 5.96 -14.32
C PRO A 26 -12.07 6.79 -15.11
N ILE A 27 -11.42 7.79 -14.49
CA ILE A 27 -10.47 8.71 -15.15
C ILE A 27 -9.02 8.25 -14.97
N THR A 28 -8.72 7.51 -13.90
CA THR A 28 -7.36 7.08 -13.57
C THR A 28 -7.32 5.61 -13.16
N SER A 29 -6.27 4.91 -13.57
CA SER A 29 -6.01 3.55 -13.10
C SER A 29 -5.33 3.51 -11.72
N HIS A 30 -4.86 4.65 -11.22
CA HIS A 30 -4.26 4.76 -9.89
C HIS A 30 -5.34 5.05 -8.85
N ALA A 31 -5.29 4.30 -7.75
CA ALA A 31 -6.33 4.29 -6.73
C ALA A 31 -5.69 4.40 -5.34
N TYR A 32 -6.00 3.46 -4.43
CA TYR A 32 -5.51 3.49 -3.05
C TYR A 32 -3.98 3.54 -2.98
N THR A 33 -3.47 4.47 -2.18
CA THR A 33 -2.02 4.77 -2.01
C THR A 33 -1.23 4.80 -3.32
N SER A 34 -1.83 5.38 -4.36
CA SER A 34 -1.24 5.52 -5.70
C SER A 34 -0.86 4.19 -6.35
N GLN A 35 -1.51 3.07 -5.98
CA GLN A 35 -1.32 1.79 -6.65
C GLN A 35 -2.34 1.60 -7.76
N ARG A 36 -1.96 0.80 -8.76
CA ARG A 36 -2.86 0.50 -9.88
C ARG A 36 -3.90 -0.51 -9.44
N GLU A 37 -5.17 -0.20 -9.67
CA GLU A 37 -6.27 -1.13 -9.42
C GLU A 37 -6.60 -1.94 -10.68
N ASN A 38 -6.83 -3.23 -10.51
CA ASN A 38 -7.59 -4.02 -11.46
C ASN A 38 -9.07 -3.96 -11.06
N MET A 39 -9.84 -3.13 -11.77
CA MET A 39 -11.25 -2.86 -11.47
C MET A 39 -12.15 -4.09 -11.62
N ASP A 40 -11.74 -5.09 -12.42
CA ASP A 40 -12.54 -6.30 -12.66
C ASP A 40 -12.60 -7.21 -11.42
N ILE A 41 -11.53 -7.20 -10.62
CA ILE A 41 -11.34 -8.11 -9.48
C ILE A 41 -11.10 -7.37 -8.15
N GLY A 42 -11.04 -6.04 -8.16
CA GLY A 42 -10.88 -5.21 -6.97
C GLY A 42 -9.55 -5.39 -6.26
N LEU A 43 -8.48 -5.72 -7.00
CA LEU A 43 -7.13 -5.91 -6.47
C LEU A 43 -6.22 -4.75 -6.83
N TYR A 44 -5.30 -4.42 -5.94
CA TYR A 44 -4.26 -3.43 -6.19
C TYR A 44 -2.93 -4.12 -6.49
N TYR A 45 -2.23 -3.67 -7.53
CA TYR A 45 -0.90 -4.14 -7.86
C TYR A 45 0.16 -3.24 -7.21
N TYR A 46 0.87 -3.81 -6.24
CA TYR A 46 1.91 -3.16 -5.45
C TYR A 46 3.32 -3.51 -5.96
N ASN A 47 3.52 -3.63 -7.27
CA ASN A 47 4.79 -4.00 -7.92
C ASN A 47 5.27 -5.43 -7.65
N ALA A 48 5.41 -5.85 -6.40
CA ALA A 48 5.85 -7.20 -6.06
C ALA A 48 4.67 -8.17 -5.81
N ARG A 49 3.53 -7.64 -5.35
CA ARG A 49 2.40 -8.45 -4.86
C ARG A 49 1.06 -7.82 -5.22
N TYR A 50 0.04 -8.67 -5.33
CA TYR A 50 -1.35 -8.24 -5.38
C TYR A 50 -1.90 -8.09 -3.96
N TYR A 51 -2.55 -6.96 -3.70
CA TYR A 51 -3.19 -6.63 -2.43
C TYR A 51 -4.71 -6.69 -2.57
N ALA A 52 -5.35 -7.41 -1.65
CA ALA A 52 -6.80 -7.53 -1.56
C ALA A 52 -7.32 -6.63 -0.43
N PRO A 53 -7.92 -5.47 -0.72
CA PRO A 53 -8.43 -4.56 0.30
C PRO A 53 -9.58 -5.15 1.11
N THR A 54 -10.35 -6.07 0.52
CA THR A 54 -11.44 -6.79 1.20
C THR A 54 -10.94 -7.72 2.31
N LEU A 55 -9.71 -8.22 2.18
CA LEU A 55 -9.05 -9.07 3.17
C LEU A 55 -8.07 -8.30 4.05
N ALA A 56 -7.80 -7.02 3.74
CA ALA A 56 -6.75 -6.22 4.35
C ALA A 56 -5.36 -6.88 4.25
N ARG A 57 -5.09 -7.66 3.20
CA ARG A 57 -3.90 -8.51 3.07
C ARG A 57 -3.40 -8.63 1.64
N PHE A 58 -2.11 -8.93 1.50
CA PHE A 58 -1.54 -9.41 0.24
C PHE A 58 -2.02 -10.83 -0.06
N LEU A 59 -2.14 -11.18 -1.34
CA LEU A 59 -2.55 -12.51 -1.80
C LEU A 59 -1.40 -13.51 -1.86
N SER A 60 -0.16 -13.03 -1.81
CA SER A 60 1.04 -13.86 -1.72
C SER A 60 1.87 -13.45 -0.50
N ALA A 61 2.58 -14.42 0.07
CA ALA A 61 3.56 -14.14 1.10
C ALA A 61 4.65 -13.23 0.55
N ASP A 62 5.05 -12.22 1.32
CA ASP A 62 6.26 -11.43 1.10
C ASP A 62 7.45 -12.36 0.86
N THR A 63 8.38 -12.10 -0.05
CA THR A 63 9.62 -12.90 -0.18
C THR A 63 10.65 -12.56 0.89
N LEU A 64 10.48 -11.44 1.60
CA LEU A 64 11.37 -10.90 2.61
C LEU A 64 10.68 -10.86 3.98
N VAL A 65 11.48 -10.86 5.05
CA VAL A 65 11.01 -10.49 6.39
C VAL A 65 11.72 -9.19 6.74
N PRO A 66 11.01 -8.05 6.74
CA PRO A 66 11.65 -6.74 6.76
C PRO A 66 12.32 -6.40 8.09
N ASP A 67 11.82 -6.94 9.21
CA ASP A 67 12.41 -6.77 10.55
C ASP A 67 12.29 -8.06 11.38
N PRO A 68 13.33 -8.90 11.44
CA PRO A 68 13.32 -10.13 12.24
C PRO A 68 13.19 -9.91 13.75
N ALA A 69 13.46 -8.71 14.26
CA ALA A 69 13.32 -8.38 15.67
C ALA A 69 11.87 -8.00 16.05
N ASN A 70 11.02 -7.72 15.06
CA ASN A 70 9.60 -7.44 15.24
C ASN A 70 8.77 -8.71 14.95
N PRO A 71 8.14 -9.35 15.96
CA PRO A 71 7.29 -10.51 15.75
C PRO A 71 6.15 -10.27 14.74
N GLN A 72 5.68 -9.03 14.60
CA GLN A 72 4.62 -8.69 13.65
C GLN A 72 5.08 -8.81 12.19
N ALA A 73 6.37 -8.63 11.91
CA ALA A 73 6.95 -8.74 10.57
C ALA A 73 6.93 -10.18 10.03
N PHE A 74 6.74 -11.19 10.90
CA PHE A 74 6.57 -12.58 10.47
C PHE A 74 5.22 -12.86 9.82
N ASN A 75 4.22 -11.98 9.96
CA ASN A 75 3.00 -12.05 9.17
C ASN A 75 3.25 -11.51 7.76
N ARG A 76 3.80 -12.37 6.89
CA ARG A 76 4.20 -12.07 5.51
C ARG A 76 3.05 -11.70 4.56
N TYR A 77 1.81 -11.73 5.02
CA TYR A 77 0.64 -11.31 4.24
C TYR A 77 0.09 -9.94 4.67
N SER A 78 0.60 -9.37 5.77
CA SER A 78 0.08 -8.10 6.29
C SER A 78 0.47 -6.92 5.41
N TYR A 79 -0.46 -5.97 5.29
CA TYR A 79 -0.17 -4.67 4.71
C TYR A 79 0.27 -3.72 5.83
N VAL A 80 1.47 -3.16 5.69
CA VAL A 80 2.08 -2.15 6.59
C VAL A 80 1.93 -2.45 8.09
N GLU A 81 2.19 -3.70 8.48
CA GLU A 81 2.05 -4.16 9.87
C GLU A 81 0.67 -3.90 10.49
N ASN A 82 -0.38 -3.89 9.67
CA ASN A 82 -1.76 -3.55 10.03
C ASN A 82 -1.96 -2.10 10.52
N ARG A 83 -1.10 -1.16 10.10
CA ARG A 83 -1.17 0.27 10.47
C ARG A 83 -1.40 1.20 9.24
N PRO A 84 -2.45 0.98 8.43
CA PRO A 84 -2.62 1.63 7.11
C PRO A 84 -3.00 3.12 7.16
N LEU A 85 -3.32 3.65 8.34
CA LEU A 85 -3.53 5.09 8.52
C LEU A 85 -2.22 5.87 8.67
N ASN A 86 -1.15 5.19 9.11
CA ASN A 86 0.12 5.83 9.41
C ASN A 86 1.18 5.55 8.34
N PHE A 87 1.02 4.46 7.58
CA PHE A 87 2.06 3.96 6.70
C PHE A 87 1.53 3.56 5.32
N ASN A 88 2.43 3.67 4.35
CA ASN A 88 2.26 3.25 2.96
C ASN A 88 3.41 2.32 2.57
N ASP A 89 3.12 1.26 1.81
CA ASP A 89 4.11 0.39 1.17
C ASP A 89 4.08 0.64 -0.35
N PRO A 90 5.02 1.41 -0.91
CA PRO A 90 5.04 1.69 -2.35
C PRO A 90 5.60 0.52 -3.20
N THR A 91 6.16 -0.51 -2.55
CA THR A 91 6.96 -1.56 -3.21
C THR A 91 6.32 -2.94 -3.17
N GLY A 92 5.32 -3.11 -2.31
CA GLY A 92 4.82 -4.41 -1.92
C GLY A 92 5.84 -5.21 -1.11
N HIS A 93 6.76 -4.57 -0.37
CA HIS A 93 7.73 -5.23 0.53
C HIS A 93 8.04 -4.37 1.75
N PHE A 94 8.27 -3.07 1.54
CA PHE A 94 8.76 -2.16 2.54
C PHE A 94 7.93 -0.89 2.59
N THR A 95 7.64 -0.44 3.82
CA THR A 95 7.04 0.87 4.03
C THR A 95 8.01 1.99 3.63
N GLU A 96 7.48 3.17 3.31
CA GLU A 96 8.31 4.37 3.08
C GLU A 96 9.26 4.66 4.24
N GLU A 97 8.81 4.43 5.48
CA GLU A 97 9.65 4.61 6.67
C GLU A 97 10.79 3.59 6.74
N ALA A 98 10.52 2.32 6.42
CA ALA A 98 11.57 1.30 6.36
C ALA A 98 12.60 1.65 5.27
N ILE A 99 12.15 2.01 4.07
CA ILE A 99 13.01 2.46 2.96
C ILE A 99 13.88 3.64 3.41
N ARG A 100 13.27 4.66 4.03
CA ARG A 100 13.98 5.83 4.55
C ARG A 100 14.99 5.44 5.62
N GLY A 101 14.65 4.53 6.53
CA GLY A 101 15.56 4.00 7.55
C GLY A 101 16.81 3.35 6.93
N TYR A 102 16.62 2.51 5.92
CA TYR A 102 17.72 1.89 5.18
C TYR A 102 18.62 2.91 4.48
N LEU A 103 18.02 3.90 3.81
CA LEU A 103 18.77 4.95 3.10
C LEU A 103 19.53 5.88 4.08
N LEU A 104 18.90 6.29 5.18
CA LEU A 104 19.56 7.15 6.16
C LEU A 104 20.71 6.45 6.88
N ASN A 105 20.53 5.18 7.25
CA ASN A 105 21.58 4.40 7.93
C ASN A 105 22.76 4.06 6.99
N SER A 106 22.52 3.93 5.68
CA SER A 106 23.56 3.65 4.70
C SER A 106 24.33 4.90 4.27
N ILE A 107 23.69 6.08 4.26
CA ILE A 107 24.32 7.34 3.82
C ILE A 107 24.97 8.10 5.01
N TRP A 108 24.38 8.04 6.21
CA TRP A 108 24.90 8.70 7.40
C TRP A 108 24.90 7.75 8.59
N PRO A 109 25.97 6.94 8.77
CA PRO A 109 26.10 6.10 9.94
C PRO A 109 26.03 7.00 11.18
N ARG A 110 25.07 6.75 12.08
CA ARG A 110 25.04 7.44 13.38
C ARG A 110 26.41 7.26 14.04
N LYS A 111 27.16 8.36 14.21
CA LYS A 111 28.38 8.33 15.03
C LYS A 111 27.93 7.94 16.44
N ARG A 112 28.45 6.81 16.91
CA ARG A 112 28.37 6.43 18.32
C ARG A 112 29.11 7.45 19.17
#